data_AF-A0A9W8HKI4-F1
#
_entry.id   AF-A0A9W8HKI4-F1
#
_cell.length_a   1.000
_cell.length_b   1.000
_cell.length_c   1.000
_cell.angle_alpha   90.00
_cell.angle_beta   90.00
_cell.angle_gamma   90.00
#
_symmetry.space_group_name_H-M   'P 1'
#
loop_
_entity.id
_entity.type
_entity.pdbx_description
1 polymer ?
#
loop_
_entity_poly.entity_id
_entity_poly.type
_entity_poly.pdbx_seq_one_letter_code
_entity_poly.pdbx_strand_id
1 'polypeptide(L)'
;MSSTSNTLSYVIRYFSPNGLAEVSRMMLSAAGVECVLEIPEWPQEKPNQPFGRLPVLIEKNADGEVEMVLSESATIERYIARTYGFVPTGPKQDVYQEQFCDQTRDVVIAFYNRLTAKPEAQEETISKFDYLLDLYYRVHSEQLRKNGDNGHYFGDKLTYVDFAAYNFFKHMCLQASKHDEAVRSQVLSKITPEFAKLIKTVESDPVFKSYVTENGEVASLVE
;
A
#
# COMPACT_ATOMS: atom_id res chain seq x y z
N MET A 1 -16.45 29.46 -23.89
CA MET A 1 -16.48 28.00 -23.95
C MET A 1 -16.01 27.51 -22.59
N SER A 2 -16.94 27.07 -21.75
CA SER A 2 -16.66 26.68 -20.36
C SER A 2 -15.93 25.34 -20.37
N SER A 3 -14.66 25.29 -19.98
CA SER A 3 -13.97 24.03 -19.74
C SER A 3 -14.36 23.52 -18.35
N THR A 4 -15.44 22.74 -18.28
CA THR A 4 -15.74 21.94 -17.10
C THR A 4 -14.62 20.93 -16.94
N SER A 5 -13.75 21.10 -15.92
CA SER A 5 -12.77 20.07 -15.59
C SER A 5 -13.53 18.84 -15.10
N ASN A 6 -13.46 17.76 -15.88
CA ASN A 6 -14.14 16.50 -15.61
C ASN A 6 -13.36 15.70 -14.55
N THR A 7 -13.14 16.31 -13.37
CA THR A 7 -12.21 15.78 -12.37
C THR A 7 -12.98 14.89 -11.40
N LEU A 8 -12.68 13.59 -11.43
CA LEU A 8 -13.19 12.63 -10.45
C LEU A 8 -12.65 12.94 -9.05
N SER A 9 -13.43 12.63 -8.02
CA SER A 9 -13.01 12.68 -6.62
C SER A 9 -13.35 11.38 -5.91
N TYR A 10 -12.61 11.06 -4.85
CA TYR A 10 -12.75 9.80 -4.13
C TYR A 10 -12.99 10.00 -2.63
N VAL A 11 -13.80 9.11 -2.06
CA VAL A 11 -13.84 8.86 -0.63
C VAL A 11 -13.37 7.44 -0.37
N ILE A 12 -12.44 7.26 0.56
CA ILE A 12 -12.10 5.93 1.08
C ILE A 12 -12.61 5.84 2.51
N ARG A 13 -13.55 4.92 2.74
CA ARG A 13 -14.00 4.56 4.08
C ARG A 13 -13.05 3.55 4.69
N TYR A 14 -12.44 3.89 5.81
CA TYR A 14 -11.58 2.97 6.56
C TYR A 14 -11.43 3.36 8.03
N PHE A 15 -10.78 2.50 8.81
CA PHE A 15 -10.40 2.80 10.18
C PHE A 15 -9.26 3.83 10.24
N SER A 16 -9.06 4.42 11.43
CA SER A 16 -7.82 5.09 11.81
C SER A 16 -7.07 4.18 12.79
N PRO A 17 -5.83 3.72 12.46
CA PRO A 17 -4.99 4.11 11.33
C PRO A 17 -5.40 3.50 9.97
N ASN A 18 -4.90 4.10 8.88
CA ASN A 18 -5.33 3.84 7.49
C ASN A 18 -5.08 2.42 6.95
N GLY A 19 -4.28 1.57 7.62
CA GLY A 19 -4.05 0.15 7.29
C GLY A 19 -4.11 -0.20 5.80
N LEU A 20 -5.06 -1.05 5.41
CA LEU A 20 -5.22 -1.54 4.02
C LEU A 20 -5.73 -0.48 3.02
N ALA A 21 -6.08 0.72 3.45
CA ALA A 21 -6.45 1.83 2.56
C ALA A 21 -5.25 2.68 2.12
N GLU A 22 -4.10 2.54 2.78
CA GLU A 22 -2.97 3.46 2.62
C GLU A 22 -2.40 3.45 1.19
N VAL A 23 -2.24 2.27 0.57
CA VAL A 23 -1.69 2.17 -0.80
C VAL A 23 -2.61 2.84 -1.83
N SER A 24 -3.93 2.69 -1.68
CA SER A 24 -4.92 3.39 -2.52
C SER A 24 -4.79 4.91 -2.39
N ARG A 25 -4.64 5.41 -1.16
CA ARG A 25 -4.44 6.85 -0.90
C ARG A 25 -3.14 7.36 -1.50
N MET A 26 -2.06 6.58 -1.40
CA MET A 26 -0.76 6.93 -1.99
C MET A 26 -0.87 7.11 -3.50
N MET A 27 -1.50 6.16 -4.20
CA MET A 27 -1.68 6.23 -5.66
C MET A 27 -2.59 7.38 -6.08
N LEU A 28 -3.72 7.62 -5.39
CA LEU A 28 -4.60 8.75 -5.68
C LEU A 28 -3.89 10.10 -5.48
N SER A 29 -3.10 10.22 -4.42
CA SER A 29 -2.28 11.40 -4.18
C SER A 29 -1.22 11.59 -5.27
N ALA A 30 -0.54 10.52 -5.68
CA ALA A 30 0.44 10.56 -6.77
C ALA A 30 -0.20 10.93 -8.13
N ALA A 31 -1.48 10.59 -8.33
CA ALA A 31 -2.25 11.00 -9.50
C ALA A 31 -2.74 12.46 -9.44
N GLY A 32 -2.52 13.16 -8.33
CA GLY A 32 -3.02 14.53 -8.12
C GLY A 32 -4.54 14.58 -7.94
N VAL A 33 -5.15 13.51 -7.45
CA VAL A 33 -6.59 13.35 -7.34
C VAL A 33 -7.04 13.52 -5.89
N GLU A 34 -8.13 14.26 -5.70
CA GLU A 34 -8.71 14.46 -4.37
C GLU A 34 -9.23 13.13 -3.79
N CYS A 35 -8.76 12.81 -2.59
CA CYS A 35 -9.18 11.63 -1.84
C CYS A 35 -9.43 12.00 -0.38
N VAL A 36 -10.68 11.89 0.06
CA VAL A 36 -11.08 12.08 1.46
C VAL A 36 -11.09 10.73 2.17
N LEU A 37 -10.50 10.67 3.38
CA LEU A 37 -10.68 9.52 4.27
C LEU A 37 -11.92 9.75 5.14
N GLU A 38 -12.88 8.83 5.08
CA GLU A 38 -14.06 8.83 5.95
C GLU A 38 -13.93 7.69 6.97
N ILE A 39 -14.14 7.98 8.25
CA ILE A 39 -14.07 6.99 9.34
C ILE A 39 -15.50 6.65 9.76
N PRO A 40 -16.06 5.52 9.32
CA PRO A 40 -17.42 5.12 9.70
C PRO A 40 -17.49 4.67 11.17
N GLU A 41 -18.65 4.85 11.79
CA GLU A 41 -18.92 4.33 13.14
C GLU A 41 -19.04 2.80 13.12
N TRP A 42 -18.16 2.12 13.84
CA TRP A 42 -18.08 0.66 13.83
C TRP A 42 -18.39 0.06 15.22
N PRO A 43 -19.26 -0.96 15.32
CA PRO A 43 -19.84 -1.78 14.24
C PRO A 43 -21.17 -1.29 13.65
N GLN A 44 -21.68 -0.13 14.06
CA GLN A 44 -23.03 0.38 13.73
C GLN A 44 -23.27 0.48 12.22
N GLU A 45 -22.31 0.99 11.46
CA GLU A 45 -22.41 1.17 10.02
C GLU A 45 -22.03 -0.07 9.21
N LYS A 46 -21.59 -1.17 9.85
CA LYS A 46 -21.22 -2.41 9.16
C LYS A 46 -22.29 -2.94 8.20
N PRO A 47 -23.58 -3.02 8.57
CA PRO A 47 -24.61 -3.53 7.66
C PRO A 47 -24.81 -2.66 6.40
N ASN A 48 -24.34 -1.41 6.43
CA ASN A 48 -24.51 -0.44 5.35
C ASN A 48 -23.33 -0.45 4.36
N GLN A 49 -22.25 -1.17 4.66
CA GLN A 49 -21.08 -1.24 3.78
C GLN A 49 -21.17 -2.44 2.84
N PRO A 50 -20.65 -2.35 1.60
CA PRO A 50 -20.54 -3.49 0.72
C PRO A 50 -19.78 -4.65 1.39
N PHE A 51 -20.36 -5.85 1.32
CA PHE A 51 -19.89 -7.06 1.99
C PHE A 51 -19.77 -6.96 3.53
N GLY A 52 -20.25 -5.88 4.15
CA GLY A 52 -20.07 -5.60 5.57
C GLY A 52 -18.60 -5.50 5.98
N ARG A 53 -17.75 -4.94 5.11
CA ARG A 53 -16.30 -4.84 5.27
C ARG A 53 -15.75 -3.47 4.84
N LEU A 54 -14.54 -3.18 5.29
CA LEU A 54 -13.72 -2.04 4.87
C LEU A 54 -12.37 -2.56 4.33
N PRO A 55 -11.67 -1.83 3.43
CA PRO A 55 -12.03 -0.51 2.90
C PRO A 55 -13.14 -0.53 1.87
N VAL A 56 -13.76 0.64 1.70
CA VAL A 56 -14.73 0.93 0.62
C VAL A 56 -14.29 2.21 -0.09
N LEU A 57 -14.14 2.14 -1.41
CA LEU A 57 -13.93 3.29 -2.29
C LEU A 57 -15.29 3.78 -2.80
N ILE A 58 -15.52 5.09 -2.75
CA ILE A 58 -16.64 5.76 -3.39
C ILE A 58 -16.03 6.75 -4.40
N GLU A 59 -16.31 6.54 -5.68
CA GLU A 59 -15.92 7.43 -6.77
C GLU A 59 -17.09 8.36 -7.09
N LYS A 60 -16.78 9.65 -7.24
CA LYS A 60 -17.75 10.69 -7.59
C LYS A 60 -17.34 11.43 -8.85
N ASN A 61 -18.31 11.78 -9.66
CA ASN A 61 -18.10 12.67 -10.81
C ASN A 61 -17.89 14.13 -10.38
N ALA A 62 -17.70 15.02 -11.36
CA ALA A 62 -17.44 16.44 -11.13
C ALA A 62 -18.62 17.17 -10.44
N ASP A 63 -19.84 16.65 -10.56
CA ASP A 63 -21.04 17.18 -9.89
C ASP A 63 -21.22 16.61 -8.48
N GLY A 64 -20.35 15.69 -8.06
CA GLY A 64 -20.37 15.03 -6.75
C GLY A 64 -21.31 13.83 -6.68
N GLU A 65 -21.88 13.39 -7.80
CA GLU A 65 -22.73 12.20 -7.87
C GLU A 65 -21.87 10.93 -7.78
N VAL A 66 -22.35 9.94 -7.03
CA VAL A 66 -21.65 8.66 -6.86
C VAL A 66 -21.80 7.82 -8.11
N GLU A 67 -20.70 7.55 -8.81
CA GLU A 67 -20.68 6.70 -10.00
C GLU A 67 -20.34 5.25 -9.66
N MET A 68 -19.49 5.04 -8.65
CA MET A 68 -19.05 3.70 -8.27
C MET A 68 -18.82 3.58 -6.76
N VAL A 69 -19.20 2.42 -6.21
CA VAL A 69 -18.88 1.98 -4.85
C VAL A 69 -18.21 0.61 -4.93
N LEU A 70 -16.98 0.51 -4.44
CA LEU A 70 -16.15 -0.69 -4.54
C LEU A 70 -15.58 -1.09 -3.18
N SER A 71 -15.52 -2.39 -2.89
CA SER A 71 -14.91 -2.93 -1.66
C SER A 71 -13.81 -3.93 -2.03
N GLU A 72 -13.09 -4.41 -1.02
CA GLU A 72 -11.86 -5.21 -1.11
C GLU A 72 -10.62 -4.41 -1.56
N SER A 73 -9.71 -4.16 -0.61
CA SER A 73 -8.50 -3.33 -0.80
C SER A 73 -7.70 -3.65 -2.06
N ALA A 74 -7.40 -4.92 -2.33
CA ALA A 74 -6.64 -5.31 -3.52
C ALA A 74 -7.39 -5.02 -4.83
N THR A 75 -8.72 -5.10 -4.83
CA THR A 75 -9.55 -4.76 -5.99
C THR A 75 -9.54 -3.25 -6.22
N ILE A 76 -9.67 -2.47 -5.15
CA ILE A 76 -9.59 -1.00 -5.17
C ILE A 76 -8.23 -0.53 -5.69
N GLU A 77 -7.14 -1.08 -5.15
CA GLU A 77 -5.77 -0.76 -5.57
C GLU A 77 -5.56 -1.06 -7.07
N ARG A 78 -5.98 -2.24 -7.52
CA ARG A 78 -5.92 -2.67 -8.92
C ARG A 78 -6.76 -1.79 -9.85
N TYR A 79 -7.90 -1.27 -9.39
CA TYR A 79 -8.70 -0.31 -10.14
C TYR A 79 -7.94 1.01 -10.30
N ILE A 80 -7.53 1.62 -9.20
CA ILE A 80 -6.80 2.90 -9.18
C ILE A 80 -5.52 2.81 -10.02
N ALA A 81 -4.76 1.72 -9.88
CA ALA A 81 -3.53 1.53 -10.62
C ALA A 81 -3.74 1.50 -12.13
N ARG A 82 -4.83 0.88 -12.62
CA ARG A 82 -5.20 0.89 -14.04
C ARG A 82 -5.72 2.24 -14.50
N THR A 83 -6.57 2.88 -13.70
CA THR A 83 -7.17 4.19 -14.02
C THR A 83 -6.12 5.27 -14.20
N TYR A 84 -5.06 5.26 -13.37
CA TYR A 84 -4.04 6.31 -13.35
C TYR A 84 -2.67 5.88 -13.91
N GLY A 85 -2.59 4.70 -14.51
CA GLY A 85 -1.37 4.25 -15.21
C GLY A 85 -0.20 3.86 -14.30
N PHE A 86 -0.49 3.35 -13.10
CA PHE A 86 0.50 2.76 -12.18
C PHE A 86 0.69 1.25 -12.40
N VAL A 87 0.35 0.74 -13.59
CA VAL A 87 0.69 -0.62 -14.03
C VAL A 87 1.47 -0.56 -15.35
N PRO A 88 2.28 -1.58 -15.68
CA PRO A 88 2.98 -1.63 -16.95
C PRO A 88 2.04 -1.74 -18.15
N THR A 89 2.58 -1.75 -19.36
CA THR A 89 1.77 -1.84 -20.58
C THR A 89 1.41 -3.29 -20.91
N GLY A 90 0.38 -3.83 -20.26
CA GLY A 90 -0.40 -4.96 -20.76
C GLY A 90 -0.67 -6.08 -19.75
N PRO A 91 -1.72 -6.88 -19.98
CA PRO A 91 -2.33 -7.74 -18.94
C PRO A 91 -1.36 -8.77 -18.36
N LYS A 92 -0.38 -9.24 -19.14
CA LYS A 92 0.65 -10.17 -18.62
C LYS A 92 1.62 -9.47 -17.68
N GLN A 93 2.07 -8.26 -18.03
CA GLN A 93 3.00 -7.51 -17.18
C GLN A 93 2.31 -7.04 -15.90
N ASP A 94 1.04 -6.62 -16.00
CA ASP A 94 0.20 -6.26 -14.84
C ASP A 94 0.17 -7.39 -13.82
N VAL A 95 -0.21 -8.61 -14.22
CA VAL A 95 -0.33 -9.73 -13.27
C VAL A 95 1.03 -10.18 -12.72
N TYR A 96 2.11 -10.04 -13.49
CA TYR A 96 3.47 -10.31 -12.99
C TYR A 96 3.89 -9.35 -11.89
N GLN A 97 3.40 -8.12 -11.91
CA GLN A 97 3.62 -7.16 -10.85
C GLN A 97 2.67 -7.39 -9.67
N GLU A 98 1.40 -7.66 -9.93
CA GLU A 98 0.37 -7.80 -8.90
C GLU A 98 0.67 -8.94 -7.90
N GLN A 99 1.29 -10.04 -8.33
CA GLN A 99 1.70 -11.11 -7.41
C GLN A 99 2.66 -10.64 -6.29
N PHE A 100 3.50 -9.63 -6.55
CA PHE A 100 4.38 -9.05 -5.53
C PHE A 100 3.58 -8.20 -4.54
N CYS A 101 2.55 -7.50 -5.00
CA CYS A 101 1.62 -6.78 -4.12
C CYS A 101 0.84 -7.76 -3.24
N ASP A 102 0.35 -8.86 -3.81
CA ASP A 102 -0.37 -9.91 -3.07
C ASP A 102 0.55 -10.60 -2.04
N GLN A 103 1.80 -10.91 -2.40
CA GLN A 103 2.79 -11.42 -1.45
C GLN A 103 3.10 -10.42 -0.32
N THR A 104 3.24 -9.13 -0.65
CA THR A 104 3.44 -8.07 0.35
C THR A 104 2.28 -8.07 1.37
N ARG A 105 1.05 -8.21 0.87
CA ARG A 105 -0.16 -8.28 1.68
C ARG A 105 -0.18 -9.51 2.60
N ASP A 106 0.30 -10.66 2.14
CA ASP A 106 0.41 -11.86 2.99
C ASP A 106 1.32 -11.63 4.20
N VAL A 107 2.44 -10.92 4.03
CA VAL A 107 3.33 -10.56 5.15
C VAL A 107 2.63 -9.64 6.14
N VAL A 108 1.92 -8.62 5.64
CA VAL A 108 1.17 -7.67 6.48
C VAL A 108 0.06 -8.38 7.25
N ILE A 109 -0.69 -9.28 6.61
CA ILE A 109 -1.73 -10.08 7.27
C ILE A 109 -1.11 -11.00 8.32
N ALA A 110 0.02 -11.65 8.02
CA ALA A 110 0.72 -12.49 8.98
C ALA A 110 1.18 -11.71 10.21
N PHE A 111 1.66 -10.47 10.02
CA PHE A 111 1.99 -9.57 11.12
C PHE A 111 0.77 -9.25 12.00
N TYR A 112 -0.36 -8.87 11.41
CA TYR A 112 -1.58 -8.60 12.18
C TYR A 112 -2.11 -9.84 12.91
N ASN A 113 -1.99 -11.02 12.32
CA ASN A 113 -2.32 -12.28 12.99
C ASN A 113 -1.40 -12.53 14.18
N ARG A 114 -0.09 -12.26 14.07
CA ARG A 114 0.87 -12.30 15.19
C ARG A 114 0.47 -11.34 16.32
N LEU A 115 0.05 -10.12 15.99
CA LEU A 115 -0.35 -9.12 16.99
C LEU A 115 -1.63 -9.49 17.75
N THR A 116 -2.54 -10.21 17.11
CA THR A 116 -3.88 -10.51 17.63
C THR A 116 -4.06 -11.97 18.04
N ALA A 117 -2.99 -12.76 17.95
CA ALA A 117 -2.99 -14.17 18.29
C ALA A 117 -3.34 -14.40 19.76
N LYS A 118 -4.06 -15.50 20.01
CA LYS A 118 -4.20 -16.05 21.35
C LYS A 118 -2.91 -16.76 21.77
N PRO A 119 -2.63 -16.92 23.07
CA PRO A 119 -1.40 -17.54 23.56
C PRO A 119 -1.08 -18.89 22.90
N GLU A 120 -2.08 -19.73 22.65
CA GLU A 120 -1.94 -21.05 22.03
C GLU A 120 -1.49 -21.02 20.55
N ALA A 121 -1.68 -19.91 19.84
CA ALA A 121 -1.32 -19.72 18.43
C ALA A 121 -0.14 -18.74 18.23
N GLN A 122 0.42 -18.23 19.32
CA GLN A 122 1.44 -17.18 19.28
C GLN A 122 2.70 -17.65 18.54
N GLU A 123 3.20 -18.85 18.86
CA GLU A 123 4.42 -19.41 18.25
C GLU A 123 4.25 -19.67 16.74
N GLU A 124 3.10 -20.21 16.34
CA GLU A 124 2.78 -20.46 14.92
C GLU A 124 2.69 -19.16 14.12
N THR A 125 2.01 -18.14 14.66
CA THR A 125 1.85 -16.85 13.97
C THR A 125 3.16 -16.06 13.88
N ILE A 126 4.01 -16.11 14.90
CA ILE A 126 5.38 -15.57 14.84
C ILE A 126 6.18 -16.30 13.75
N SER A 127 6.20 -17.63 13.78
CA SER A 127 6.95 -18.44 12.80
C SER A 127 6.49 -18.18 11.36
N LYS A 128 5.18 -18.04 11.15
CA LYS A 128 4.60 -17.73 9.85
C LYS A 128 4.99 -16.33 9.37
N PHE A 129 4.96 -15.33 10.25
CA PHE A 129 5.41 -13.99 9.91
C PHE A 129 6.89 -13.98 9.54
N ASP A 130 7.75 -14.60 10.36
CA ASP A 130 9.19 -14.65 10.12
C ASP A 130 9.52 -15.33 8.78
N TYR A 131 8.86 -16.45 8.49
CA TYR A 131 8.99 -17.14 7.20
C TYR A 131 8.58 -16.27 6.01
N LEU A 132 7.41 -15.61 6.10
CA LEU A 132 6.91 -14.76 5.02
C LEU A 132 7.76 -13.51 4.84
N LEU A 133 8.29 -12.95 5.93
CA LEU A 133 9.22 -11.82 5.90
C LEU A 133 10.51 -12.22 5.19
N ASP A 134 11.12 -13.35 5.55
CA ASP A 134 12.33 -13.85 4.87
C ASP A 134 12.09 -14.13 3.40
N LEU A 135 10.94 -14.72 3.07
CA LEU A 135 10.52 -14.97 1.70
C LEU A 135 10.36 -13.66 0.92
N TYR A 136 9.74 -12.64 1.53
CA TYR A 136 9.57 -11.31 0.96
C TYR A 136 10.93 -10.72 0.58
N TYR A 137 11.87 -10.62 1.53
CA TYR A 137 13.19 -10.05 1.26
C TYR A 137 13.90 -10.79 0.12
N ARG A 138 13.85 -12.13 0.12
CA ARG A 138 14.50 -12.93 -0.92
C ARG A 138 13.92 -12.68 -2.31
N VAL A 139 12.59 -12.80 -2.46
CA VAL A 139 11.91 -12.76 -3.77
C VAL A 139 11.87 -11.34 -4.33
N HIS A 140 11.59 -10.36 -3.48
CA HIS A 140 11.50 -8.96 -3.90
C HIS A 140 12.88 -8.36 -4.21
N SER A 141 13.92 -8.69 -3.44
CA SER A 141 15.30 -8.29 -3.78
C SER A 141 15.75 -8.84 -5.13
N GLU A 142 15.41 -10.10 -5.41
CA GLU A 142 15.73 -10.72 -6.71
C GLU A 142 15.07 -9.96 -7.86
N GLN A 143 13.82 -9.53 -7.69
CA GLN A 143 13.12 -8.74 -8.70
C GLN A 143 13.73 -7.35 -8.90
N LEU A 144 14.07 -6.64 -7.82
CA LEU A 144 14.75 -5.34 -7.91
C LEU A 144 16.09 -5.45 -8.66
N ARG A 145 16.88 -6.49 -8.38
CA ARG A 145 18.14 -6.79 -9.09
C ARG A 145 17.92 -7.12 -10.55
N LYS A 146 16.87 -7.91 -10.87
CA LYS A 146 16.50 -8.21 -12.26
C LYS A 146 16.12 -6.96 -13.06
N ASN A 147 15.54 -5.96 -12.40
CA ASN A 147 15.25 -4.66 -12.99
C ASN A 147 16.45 -3.69 -12.95
N GLY A 148 17.66 -4.19 -12.63
CA GLY A 148 18.91 -3.44 -12.68
C GLY A 148 19.18 -2.57 -11.46
N ASP A 149 18.54 -2.87 -10.32
CA ASP A 149 18.68 -2.11 -9.07
C ASP A 149 18.49 -0.61 -9.29
N ASN A 150 17.55 -0.21 -10.14
CA ASN A 150 17.33 1.19 -10.49
C ASN A 150 16.40 1.92 -9.51
N GLY A 151 15.87 1.23 -8.50
CA GLY A 151 14.93 1.76 -7.51
C GLY A 151 13.46 1.56 -7.88
N HIS A 152 13.17 0.76 -8.91
CA HIS A 152 11.83 0.33 -9.28
C HIS A 152 11.78 -1.20 -9.43
N TYR A 153 10.64 -1.82 -9.16
CA TYR A 153 10.44 -3.24 -9.45
C TYR A 153 10.37 -3.53 -10.94
N PHE A 154 9.79 -2.62 -11.72
CA PHE A 154 9.58 -2.76 -13.16
C PHE A 154 9.78 -1.43 -13.87
N GLY A 155 10.57 -1.44 -14.96
CA GLY A 155 10.80 -0.23 -15.75
C GLY A 155 11.53 0.84 -14.94
N ASP A 156 11.21 2.11 -15.19
CA ASP A 156 11.89 3.29 -14.63
C ASP A 156 10.90 4.34 -14.08
N LYS A 157 9.65 3.92 -13.80
CA LYS A 157 8.59 4.78 -13.26
C LYS A 157 7.93 4.10 -12.08
N LEU A 158 7.33 4.89 -11.19
CA LEU A 158 6.54 4.35 -10.10
C LEU A 158 5.33 3.58 -10.61
N THR A 159 5.16 2.40 -10.04
CA THR A 159 4.06 1.49 -10.27
C THR A 159 3.44 1.07 -8.94
N TYR A 160 2.26 0.42 -9.00
CA TYR A 160 1.52 -0.08 -7.85
C TYR A 160 2.39 -0.92 -6.90
N VAL A 161 3.32 -1.76 -7.40
CA VAL A 161 4.19 -2.54 -6.50
C VAL A 161 5.21 -1.68 -5.77
N ASP A 162 5.69 -0.60 -6.37
CA ASP A 162 6.62 0.32 -5.71
C ASP A 162 5.91 1.01 -4.54
N PHE A 163 4.66 1.47 -4.73
CA PHE A 163 3.83 2.01 -3.65
C PHE A 163 3.53 0.97 -2.57
N ALA A 164 3.20 -0.26 -2.95
CA ALA A 164 2.91 -1.33 -1.99
C ALA A 164 4.14 -1.69 -1.13
N ALA A 165 5.31 -1.81 -1.77
CA ALA A 165 6.56 -2.09 -1.07
C ALA A 165 7.01 -0.92 -0.19
N TYR A 166 6.92 0.32 -0.68
CA TYR A 166 7.18 1.50 0.13
C TYR A 166 6.27 1.55 1.37
N ASN A 167 4.97 1.36 1.17
CA ASN A 167 4.01 1.33 2.26
C ASN A 167 4.32 0.21 3.27
N PHE A 168 4.77 -0.95 2.82
CA PHE A 168 5.19 -2.03 3.73
C PHE A 168 6.29 -1.55 4.69
N PHE A 169 7.35 -0.92 4.18
CA PHE A 169 8.43 -0.41 5.04
C PHE A 169 7.97 0.73 5.95
N LYS A 170 7.23 1.70 5.41
CA LYS A 170 6.64 2.80 6.19
C LYS A 170 5.77 2.26 7.32
N HIS A 171 4.85 1.33 7.00
CA HIS A 171 3.94 0.73 7.96
C HIS A 171 4.71 -0.03 9.05
N MET A 172 5.60 -0.94 8.67
CA MET A 172 6.34 -1.76 9.63
C MET A 172 7.27 -0.92 10.54
N CYS A 173 7.93 0.09 9.98
CA CYS A 173 8.92 0.87 10.74
C CYS A 173 8.30 1.97 11.61
N LEU A 174 7.20 2.60 11.18
CA LEU A 174 6.64 3.78 11.83
C LEU A 174 5.33 3.52 12.57
N GLN A 175 4.47 2.63 12.06
CA GLN A 175 3.13 2.42 12.60
C GLN A 175 3.06 1.14 13.45
N ALA A 176 3.46 0.01 12.86
CA ALA A 176 3.49 -1.29 13.52
C ALA A 176 4.40 -1.32 14.75
N SER A 177 5.53 -0.60 14.68
CA SER A 177 6.51 -0.49 15.77
C SER A 177 5.98 0.15 17.05
N LYS A 178 4.83 0.85 16.98
CA LYS A 178 4.11 1.36 18.16
C LYS A 178 3.40 0.26 18.96
N HIS A 179 3.18 -0.89 18.34
CA HIS A 179 2.50 -2.05 18.93
C HIS A 179 3.47 -3.21 19.20
N ASP A 180 4.52 -3.34 18.40
CA ASP A 180 5.59 -4.33 18.55
C ASP A 180 6.94 -3.68 18.22
N GLU A 181 7.65 -3.17 19.22
CA GLU A 181 8.90 -2.44 19.02
C GLU A 181 9.97 -3.28 18.31
N ALA A 182 9.96 -4.60 18.51
CA ALA A 182 10.92 -5.51 17.90
C ALA A 182 10.74 -5.62 16.38
N VAL A 183 9.52 -5.41 15.86
CA VAL A 183 9.25 -5.52 14.41
C VAL A 183 10.10 -4.54 13.59
N ARG A 184 10.34 -3.33 14.12
CA ARG A 184 11.16 -2.33 13.45
C ARG A 184 12.59 -2.83 13.27
N SER A 185 13.20 -3.30 14.35
CA SER A 185 14.56 -3.84 14.32
C SER A 185 14.65 -5.07 13.41
N GLN A 186 13.64 -5.95 13.45
CA GLN A 186 13.57 -7.13 12.61
C GLN A 186 13.54 -6.78 11.11
N VAL A 187 12.69 -5.83 10.71
CA VAL A 187 12.57 -5.34 9.33
C VAL A 187 13.84 -4.59 8.90
N LEU A 188 14.33 -3.64 9.70
CA LEU A 188 15.52 -2.86 9.35
C LEU A 188 16.78 -3.74 9.22
N SER A 189 16.92 -4.79 10.05
CA SER A 189 18.09 -5.69 9.99
C SER A 189 18.24 -6.46 8.69
N LYS A 190 17.17 -6.54 7.87
CA LYS A 190 17.13 -7.27 6.60
C LYS A 190 17.16 -6.36 5.38
N ILE A 191 17.17 -5.03 5.57
CA ILE A 191 17.23 -4.07 4.47
C ILE A 191 18.51 -4.27 3.68
N THR A 192 18.34 -4.44 2.37
CA THR A 192 19.42 -4.54 1.39
C THR A 192 19.57 -3.22 0.63
N PRO A 193 20.71 -2.98 -0.05
CA PRO A 193 20.92 -1.77 -0.82
C PRO A 193 19.83 -1.48 -1.87
N GLU A 194 19.30 -2.53 -2.50
CA GLU A 194 18.21 -2.42 -3.48
C GLU A 194 16.89 -1.96 -2.85
N PHE A 195 16.55 -2.40 -1.63
CA PHE A 195 15.38 -1.88 -0.91
C PHE A 195 15.61 -0.45 -0.43
N ALA A 196 16.80 -0.14 0.10
CA ALA A 196 17.13 1.22 0.51
C ALA A 196 17.03 2.19 -0.69
N LYS A 197 17.46 1.75 -1.88
CA LYS A 197 17.34 2.52 -3.11
C LYS A 197 15.87 2.68 -3.54
N LEU A 198 15.07 1.61 -3.54
CA LEU A 198 13.62 1.70 -3.81
C LEU A 198 12.94 2.73 -2.91
N ILE A 199 13.16 2.66 -1.60
CA ILE A 199 12.56 3.59 -0.63
C ILE A 199 12.93 5.04 -0.96
N LYS A 200 14.23 5.31 -1.18
CA LYS A 200 14.72 6.65 -1.52
C LYS A 200 14.15 7.14 -2.87
N THR A 201 14.08 6.26 -3.86
CA THR A 201 13.51 6.56 -5.18
C THR A 201 12.05 6.97 -5.04
N VAL A 202 11.22 6.17 -4.36
CA VAL A 202 9.78 6.46 -4.16
C VAL A 202 9.57 7.79 -3.44
N GLU A 203 10.32 8.04 -2.36
CA GLU A 203 10.15 9.29 -1.60
C GLU A 203 10.62 10.54 -2.35
N SER A 204 11.63 10.39 -3.18
CA SER A 204 12.19 11.50 -3.99
C SER A 204 11.38 11.81 -5.25
N ASP A 205 10.44 10.93 -5.63
CA ASP A 205 9.66 11.11 -6.86
C ASP A 205 8.78 12.38 -6.75
N PRO A 206 8.87 13.31 -7.73
CA PRO A 206 8.08 14.53 -7.73
C PRO A 206 6.57 14.31 -7.58
N VAL A 207 6.01 13.22 -8.11
CA VAL A 207 4.55 12.98 -8.02
C VAL A 207 4.12 12.61 -6.61
N PHE A 208 5.02 12.08 -5.79
CA PHE A 208 4.71 11.56 -4.46
C PHE A 208 5.20 12.46 -3.32
N LYS A 209 6.00 13.48 -3.63
CA LYS A 209 6.63 14.39 -2.67
C LYS A 209 5.65 15.07 -1.69
N SER A 210 4.46 15.48 -2.15
CA SER A 210 3.44 16.09 -1.28
C SER A 210 2.98 15.10 -0.21
N TYR A 211 2.68 13.87 -0.61
CA TYR A 211 2.24 12.82 0.28
C TYR A 211 3.29 12.49 1.36
N VAL A 212 4.57 12.38 0.97
CA VAL A 212 5.68 12.13 1.90
C VAL A 212 5.82 13.26 2.92
N THR A 213 5.74 14.51 2.47
CA THR A 213 5.85 15.70 3.34
C THR A 213 4.76 15.71 4.42
N GLU A 214 3.53 15.31 4.07
CA GLU A 214 2.40 15.30 4.98
C GLU A 214 2.34 14.08 5.90
N ASN A 215 2.88 12.93 5.46
CA ASN A 215 2.67 11.64 6.12
C ASN A 215 3.95 10.99 6.67
N GLY A 216 5.09 11.67 6.57
CA GLY A 216 6.39 11.22 7.05
C GLY A 216 7.14 10.30 6.08
N GLU A 217 8.45 10.27 6.27
CA GLU A 217 9.42 9.50 5.50
C GLU A 217 10.00 8.34 6.32
N VAL A 218 10.47 7.31 5.62
CA VAL A 218 11.19 6.16 6.16
C VAL A 218 12.62 6.06 5.59
N ALA A 219 12.99 6.84 4.56
CA ALA A 219 14.35 6.79 3.97
C ALA A 219 15.47 7.06 4.99
N SER A 220 15.25 7.92 5.97
CA SER A 220 16.21 8.22 7.04
C SER A 220 16.52 7.03 7.96
N LEU A 221 15.73 5.95 7.88
CA LEU A 221 15.93 4.73 8.67
C LEU A 221 16.72 3.66 7.94
N VAL A 222 16.98 3.84 6.64
CA VAL A 222 17.61 2.86 5.74
C VAL A 222 18.92 3.41 5.15
N GLU A 223 19.63 4.21 5.94
CA GLU A 223 20.97 4.72 5.62
C GLU A 223 22.06 3.64 5.63
#